data_AF-A0A839WNP6-F1
#
_entry.id   AF-A0A839WNP6-F1
#
_cell.length_a   1.000
_cell.length_b   1.000
_cell.length_c   1.000
_cell.angle_alpha   90.00
_cell.angle_beta   90.00
_cell.angle_gamma   90.00
#
_symmetry.space_group_name_H-M   'P 1'
#
loop_
_entity.id
_entity.type
_entity.pdbx_description
1 polymer ?
#
loop_
_entity_poly.entity_id
_entity_poly.type
_entity_poly.pdbx_seq_one_letter_code
_entity_poly.pdbx_strand_id
1 'polypeptide(L)'
;MLSVVALLLASYLALRLVLPLRCAWPLRVVLAALIYGLALHHRIVARFAGSMASPELPKLVIAALGTGFVALLLTALLVLLLDLATLASWALRRRRALSALRARWLRPGAAALALLLSLYGTWQAMVVPQVRQVEIAIADLPPAFEGYRLLQLTDIHTSRLLTGDWVAEVVARANAQRPDLIVITGDLVDGSVHARRDDVRPLADLRAPDGVIAITGNHEYYGQYRAWMDAFAALGMTVLENAHLRIARGDAALTIAGVTDPVAERYGMPKPDAAAALAGADPDAPVILLDHRPREARGHAARGVALQLSGHTHGGHIIGMDRVIARANGGFVSGLYPVDGMQLYVSNGAGLWPGFATRIGVPSEITLITLRRAAD
;
A
#
# COMPACT_ATOMS: atom_id res chain seq x y z
N MET A 1 3.50 21.88 -4.53
CA MET A 1 4.39 21.13 -5.46
C MET A 1 3.62 20.15 -6.35
N LEU A 2 2.85 19.19 -5.80
CA LEU A 2 2.14 18.16 -6.60
C LEU A 2 1.25 18.70 -7.73
N SER A 3 0.44 19.73 -7.47
CA SER A 3 -0.44 20.30 -8.51
C SER A 3 0.31 21.03 -9.62
N VAL A 4 1.50 21.56 -9.33
CA VAL A 4 2.35 22.18 -10.37
C VAL A 4 2.85 21.09 -11.32
N VAL A 5 3.36 19.98 -10.77
CA VAL A 5 3.79 18.82 -11.58
C VAL A 5 2.61 18.27 -12.40
N ALA A 6 1.43 18.10 -11.80
CA ALA A 6 0.26 17.62 -12.50
C ALA A 6 -0.17 18.55 -13.65
N LEU A 7 -0.14 19.88 -13.45
CA LEU A 7 -0.42 20.86 -14.50
C LEU A 7 0.64 20.85 -15.61
N LEU A 8 1.91 20.62 -15.29
CA LEU A 8 2.97 20.48 -16.28
C LEU A 8 2.76 19.24 -17.16
N LEU A 9 2.42 18.10 -16.54
CA LEU A 9 2.09 16.87 -17.27
C LEU A 9 0.83 17.04 -18.14
N ALA A 10 -0.21 17.69 -17.61
CA ALA A 10 -1.42 18.03 -18.36
C ALA A 10 -1.11 18.92 -19.57
N SER A 11 -0.32 19.98 -19.39
CA SER A 11 0.09 20.88 -20.47
C SER A 11 0.93 20.16 -21.51
N TYR A 12 1.86 19.30 -21.07
CA TYR A 12 2.67 18.46 -21.95
C TYR A 12 1.78 17.57 -22.83
N LEU A 13 0.78 16.90 -22.25
CA LEU A 13 -0.16 16.07 -23.00
C LEU A 13 -1.09 16.88 -23.90
N ALA A 14 -1.56 18.05 -23.47
CA ALA A 14 -2.35 18.94 -24.34
C ALA A 14 -1.57 19.31 -25.61
N LEU A 15 -0.28 19.64 -25.47
CA LEU A 15 0.59 20.00 -26.58
C LEU A 15 0.99 18.81 -27.46
N ARG A 16 1.34 17.67 -26.85
CA ARG A 16 1.91 16.52 -27.57
C ARG A 16 0.86 15.53 -28.06
N LEU A 17 -0.25 15.37 -27.35
CA LEU A 17 -1.30 14.42 -27.69
C LEU A 17 -2.51 15.10 -28.32
N VAL A 18 -3.07 16.14 -27.68
CA VAL A 18 -4.37 16.70 -28.07
C VAL A 18 -4.28 17.65 -29.27
N LEU A 19 -3.38 18.63 -29.24
CA LEU A 19 -3.25 19.63 -30.30
C LEU A 19 -3.00 19.02 -31.70
N PRO A 20 -2.19 17.95 -31.85
CA PRO A 20 -1.95 17.29 -33.14
C PRO A 20 -3.10 16.42 -33.67
N LEU A 21 -4.16 16.17 -32.89
CA LEU A 21 -5.29 15.34 -33.34
C LEU A 21 -6.01 16.00 -34.52
N ARG A 22 -6.41 15.19 -35.51
CA ARG A 22 -7.21 15.65 -36.65
C ARG A 22 -8.70 15.57 -36.35
N CYS A 23 -9.12 16.27 -35.31
CA CYS A 23 -10.53 16.41 -34.95
C CYS A 23 -10.97 17.87 -34.85
N ALA A 24 -12.28 18.10 -34.76
CA ALA A 24 -12.86 19.43 -34.62
C ALA A 24 -12.30 20.16 -33.38
N TRP A 25 -12.12 21.48 -33.49
CA TRP A 25 -11.58 22.31 -32.40
C TRP A 25 -12.34 22.16 -31.08
N PRO A 26 -13.70 22.12 -31.05
CA PRO A 26 -14.43 21.91 -29.80
C PRO A 26 -14.05 20.60 -29.10
N LEU A 27 -13.81 19.53 -29.85
CA LEU A 27 -13.39 18.25 -29.27
C LEU A 27 -12.00 18.35 -28.64
N ARG A 28 -11.07 19.09 -29.25
CA ARG A 28 -9.73 19.32 -28.66
C ARG A 28 -9.81 20.09 -27.35
N VAL A 29 -10.69 21.09 -27.26
CA VAL A 29 -10.92 21.85 -26.03
C VAL A 29 -11.48 20.95 -24.94
N VAL A 30 -12.48 20.12 -25.26
CA VAL A 30 -13.04 19.15 -24.30
C VAL A 30 -11.97 18.17 -23.82
N LEU A 31 -11.18 17.58 -24.72
CA LEU A 31 -10.10 16.66 -24.36
C LEU A 31 -9.04 17.32 -23.48
N ALA A 32 -8.63 18.55 -23.79
CA ALA A 32 -7.71 19.30 -22.96
C ALA A 32 -8.31 19.58 -21.57
N ALA A 33 -9.56 20.04 -21.50
CA ALA A 33 -10.26 20.28 -20.24
C ALA A 33 -10.36 19.01 -19.38
N LEU A 34 -10.63 17.86 -19.99
CA LEU A 34 -10.64 16.56 -19.28
C LEU A 34 -9.26 16.21 -18.71
N ILE A 35 -8.18 16.39 -19.48
CA ILE A 35 -6.80 16.16 -18.99
C ILE A 35 -6.48 17.07 -17.80
N TYR A 36 -6.82 18.36 -17.87
CA TYR A 36 -6.62 19.27 -16.74
C TYR A 36 -7.50 18.92 -15.53
N GLY A 37 -8.76 18.52 -15.78
CA GLY A 37 -9.67 18.05 -14.73
C GLY A 37 -9.12 16.82 -14.00
N LEU A 38 -8.63 15.82 -14.73
CA LEU A 38 -7.99 14.63 -14.16
C LEU A 38 -6.69 14.97 -13.42
N ALA A 39 -5.86 15.87 -13.96
CA ALA A 39 -4.64 16.32 -13.27
C ALA A 39 -4.93 17.05 -11.95
N LEU A 40 -6.07 17.73 -11.86
CA LEU A 40 -6.49 18.49 -10.67
C LEU A 40 -7.48 17.74 -9.78
N HIS A 41 -7.86 16.50 -10.12
CA HIS A 41 -8.98 15.83 -9.47
C HIS A 41 -8.80 15.70 -7.95
N HIS A 42 -7.60 15.36 -7.45
CA HIS A 42 -7.36 15.30 -6.00
C HIS A 42 -7.66 16.63 -5.28
N ARG A 43 -7.39 17.78 -5.92
CA ARG A 43 -7.73 19.08 -5.35
C ARG A 43 -9.22 19.38 -5.42
N ILE A 44 -9.86 19.00 -6.52
CA ILE A 44 -11.31 19.14 -6.67
C ILE A 44 -12.02 18.30 -5.60
N VAL A 45 -11.64 17.04 -5.45
CA VAL A 45 -12.19 16.13 -4.45
C VAL A 45 -11.90 16.63 -3.03
N ALA A 46 -10.66 17.01 -2.72
CA ALA A 46 -10.32 17.55 -1.40
C ALA A 46 -11.05 18.87 -1.06
N ARG A 47 -11.59 19.58 -2.06
CA ARG A 47 -12.36 20.82 -1.84
C ARG A 47 -13.84 20.55 -1.61
N PHE A 48 -14.40 19.50 -2.21
CA PHE A 48 -15.85 19.33 -2.30
C PHE A 48 -16.39 18.00 -1.75
N ALA A 49 -15.56 16.96 -1.64
CA ALA A 49 -16.01 15.60 -1.35
C ALA A 49 -14.97 14.79 -0.56
N GLY A 50 -14.56 15.31 0.60
CA GLY A 50 -13.62 14.64 1.51
C GLY A 50 -12.20 15.19 1.41
N SER A 51 -11.21 14.30 1.52
CA SER A 51 -9.79 14.64 1.43
C SER A 51 -9.08 13.80 0.36
N MET A 52 -7.80 14.10 0.10
CA MET A 52 -6.98 13.21 -0.74
C MET A 52 -6.82 11.83 -0.10
N ALA A 53 -6.72 11.79 1.24
CA ALA A 53 -6.57 10.55 2.00
C ALA A 53 -7.87 9.73 2.04
N SER A 54 -9.02 10.40 2.12
CA SER A 54 -10.33 9.76 2.20
C SER A 54 -11.33 10.52 1.31
N PRO A 55 -11.41 10.16 0.01
CA PRO A 55 -12.41 10.73 -0.89
C PRO A 55 -13.80 10.16 -0.55
N GLU A 56 -14.77 11.05 -0.31
CA GLU A 56 -16.14 10.71 0.06
C GLU A 56 -17.08 10.85 -1.15
N LEU A 57 -16.75 10.10 -2.21
CA LEU A 57 -17.52 10.00 -3.44
C LEU A 57 -18.06 8.58 -3.65
N PRO A 58 -19.05 8.37 -4.53
CA PRO A 58 -19.48 7.03 -4.90
C PRO A 58 -18.32 6.18 -5.45
N LYS A 59 -18.29 4.89 -5.11
CA LYS A 59 -17.26 3.92 -5.50
C LYS A 59 -16.84 4.00 -6.97
N LEU A 60 -17.82 4.02 -7.89
CA LEU A 60 -17.57 4.07 -9.33
C LEU A 60 -16.92 5.39 -9.78
N VAL A 61 -17.23 6.50 -9.09
CA VAL A 61 -16.61 7.80 -9.38
C VAL A 61 -15.16 7.82 -8.92
N ILE A 62 -14.87 7.28 -7.73
CA ILE A 62 -13.49 7.12 -7.24
C ILE A 62 -12.68 6.25 -8.20
N ALA A 63 -13.22 5.10 -8.60
CA ALA A 63 -12.57 4.20 -9.55
C ALA A 63 -12.31 4.90 -10.90
N ALA A 64 -13.30 5.60 -11.46
CA ALA A 64 -13.15 6.32 -12.73
C ALA A 64 -12.10 7.45 -12.66
N LEU A 65 -12.09 8.23 -11.58
CA LEU A 65 -11.09 9.28 -11.35
C LEU A 65 -9.69 8.68 -11.19
N GLY A 66 -9.55 7.62 -10.41
CA GLY A 66 -8.29 6.89 -10.22
C GLY A 66 -7.76 6.33 -11.54
N THR A 67 -8.60 5.62 -12.30
CA THR A 67 -8.26 5.11 -13.63
C THR A 67 -7.84 6.25 -14.56
N GLY A 68 -8.60 7.35 -14.61
CA GLY A 68 -8.27 8.50 -15.47
C GLY A 68 -6.95 9.17 -15.08
N PHE A 69 -6.66 9.31 -13.79
CA PHE A 69 -5.42 9.88 -13.30
C PHE A 69 -4.21 9.00 -13.64
N VAL A 70 -4.32 7.69 -13.42
CA VAL A 70 -3.25 6.74 -13.77
C VAL A 70 -3.05 6.69 -15.28
N ALA A 71 -4.13 6.75 -16.07
CA ALA A 71 -4.05 6.82 -17.52
C ALA A 71 -3.33 8.08 -17.99
N LEU A 72 -3.56 9.22 -17.33
CA LEU A 72 -2.84 10.47 -17.59
C LEU A 72 -1.34 10.30 -17.33
N LEU A 73 -0.95 9.72 -16.20
CA LEU A 73 0.47 9.51 -15.85
C LEU A 73 1.16 8.55 -16.82
N LEU A 74 0.54 7.40 -17.11
CA LEU A 74 1.07 6.41 -18.06
C LEU A 74 1.14 6.98 -19.48
N THR A 75 0.14 7.76 -19.90
CA THR A 75 0.18 8.43 -21.21
C THR A 75 1.34 9.42 -21.27
N ALA A 76 1.56 10.22 -20.23
CA ALA A 76 2.67 11.16 -20.17
C ALA A 76 4.02 10.43 -20.27
N LEU A 77 4.19 9.32 -19.55
CA LEU A 77 5.39 8.49 -19.63
C LEU A 77 5.60 7.92 -21.03
N LEU A 78 4.58 7.29 -21.62
CA LEU A 78 4.70 6.66 -22.94
C LEU A 78 4.96 7.70 -24.05
N VAL A 79 4.30 8.87 -24.00
CA VAL A 79 4.55 9.96 -24.94
C VAL A 79 5.94 10.54 -24.76
N LEU A 80 6.45 10.65 -23.52
CA LEU A 80 7.83 11.06 -23.24
C LEU A 80 8.83 10.06 -23.83
N LEU A 81 8.61 8.76 -23.67
CA LEU A 81 9.47 7.73 -24.26
C LEU A 81 9.46 7.79 -25.79
N LEU A 82 8.29 8.01 -26.42
CA LEU A 82 8.19 8.22 -27.87
C LEU A 82 8.95 9.47 -28.33
N ASP A 83 8.89 10.55 -27.56
CA ASP A 83 9.60 11.80 -27.85
C ASP A 83 11.12 11.63 -27.72
N LEU A 84 11.60 10.95 -26.68
CA LEU A 84 13.01 10.60 -26.50
C LEU A 84 13.51 9.68 -27.62
N ALA A 85 12.73 8.67 -27.99
CA ALA A 85 13.06 7.79 -29.12
C ALA A 85 13.12 8.56 -30.45
N THR A 86 12.21 9.52 -30.64
CA THR A 86 12.18 10.40 -31.82
C THR A 86 13.44 11.27 -31.87
N LEU A 87 13.83 11.86 -30.73
CA LEU A 87 15.03 12.69 -30.60
C LEU A 87 16.30 11.87 -30.85
N ALA A 88 16.41 10.68 -30.25
CA ALA A 88 17.53 9.78 -30.45
C ALA A 88 17.64 9.32 -31.92
N SER A 89 16.51 8.97 -32.55
CA SER A 89 16.48 8.57 -33.97
C SER A 89 16.90 9.71 -34.90
N TRP A 90 16.53 10.96 -34.57
CA TRP A 90 16.97 12.14 -35.29
C TRP A 90 18.48 12.36 -35.13
N ALA A 91 19.00 12.31 -33.89
CA ALA A 91 20.42 12.48 -33.60
C ALA A 91 21.29 11.41 -34.29
N LEU A 92 20.83 10.16 -34.30
CA LEU A 92 21.48 9.03 -34.94
C LEU A 92 21.22 8.93 -36.46
N ARG A 93 20.55 9.94 -37.06
CA ARG A 93 20.21 10.00 -38.50
C ARG A 93 19.45 8.77 -39.02
N ARG A 94 18.69 8.08 -38.16
CA ARG A 94 17.91 6.87 -38.49
C ARG A 94 16.58 7.23 -39.15
N ARG A 95 16.62 7.60 -40.43
CA ARG A 95 15.43 8.12 -41.19
C ARG A 95 14.19 7.22 -41.12
N ARG A 96 14.35 5.89 -41.25
CA ARG A 96 13.24 4.92 -41.19
C ARG A 96 12.59 4.85 -39.81
N ALA A 97 13.40 4.86 -38.75
CA ALA A 97 12.90 4.88 -37.38
C ALA A 97 12.17 6.19 -37.07
N LEU A 98 12.74 7.32 -37.52
CA LEU A 98 12.13 8.64 -37.37
C LEU A 98 10.76 8.74 -38.06
N SER A 99 10.60 8.19 -39.27
CA SER A 99 9.31 8.16 -39.96
C SER A 99 8.29 7.29 -39.24
N ALA A 100 8.71 6.13 -38.71
CA ALA A 100 7.85 5.25 -37.93
C ALA A 100 7.37 5.92 -36.64
N LEU A 101 8.28 6.52 -35.86
CA LEU A 101 7.96 7.17 -34.58
C LEU A 101 7.09 8.42 -34.71
N ARG A 102 7.05 9.04 -35.90
CA ARG A 102 6.16 10.17 -36.22
C ARG A 102 4.78 9.75 -36.72
N ALA A 103 4.49 8.45 -36.77
CA ALA A 103 3.19 7.98 -37.22
C ALA A 103 2.07 8.54 -36.34
N ARG A 104 1.04 9.11 -36.99
CA ARG A 104 -0.08 9.82 -36.32
C ARG A 104 -0.86 8.98 -35.31
N TRP A 105 -0.80 7.66 -35.41
CA TRP A 105 -1.53 6.74 -34.56
C TRP A 105 -0.76 6.34 -33.29
N LEU A 106 0.56 6.58 -33.21
CA LEU A 106 1.37 6.13 -32.07
C LEU A 106 0.99 6.79 -30.76
N ARG A 107 0.80 8.11 -30.74
CA ARG A 107 0.42 8.82 -29.50
C ARG A 107 -1.01 8.50 -29.04
N PRO A 108 -2.04 8.50 -29.91
CA PRO A 108 -3.35 7.98 -29.55
C PRO A 108 -3.33 6.51 -29.12
N GLY A 109 -2.53 5.67 -29.80
CA GLY A 109 -2.34 4.27 -29.43
C GLY A 109 -1.70 4.10 -28.05
N ALA A 110 -0.70 4.92 -27.72
CA ALA A 110 -0.09 4.97 -26.40
C ALA A 110 -1.08 5.39 -25.31
N ALA A 111 -1.94 6.39 -25.59
CA ALA A 111 -3.00 6.80 -24.67
C ALA A 111 -4.06 5.71 -24.48
N ALA A 112 -4.43 5.00 -25.54
CA ALA A 112 -5.35 3.86 -25.48
C ALA A 112 -4.76 2.70 -24.66
N LEU A 113 -3.48 2.37 -24.88
CA LEU A 113 -2.76 1.37 -24.08
C LEU A 113 -2.69 1.78 -22.61
N ALA A 114 -2.35 3.04 -22.32
CA ALA A 114 -2.33 3.57 -20.95
C ALA A 114 -3.70 3.46 -20.27
N LEU A 115 -4.80 3.75 -20.99
CA LEU A 115 -6.15 3.59 -20.48
C LEU A 115 -6.48 2.12 -20.17
N LEU A 116 -6.16 1.19 -21.07
CA LEU A 116 -6.38 -0.24 -20.85
C LEU A 116 -5.59 -0.76 -19.64
N LEU A 117 -4.31 -0.37 -19.52
CA LEU A 117 -3.48 -0.71 -18.37
C LEU A 117 -4.02 -0.11 -17.07
N SER A 118 -4.55 1.11 -17.12
CA SER A 118 -5.13 1.77 -15.94
C SER A 118 -6.45 1.11 -15.51
N LEU A 119 -7.30 0.73 -16.46
CA LEU A 119 -8.52 -0.04 -16.18
C LEU A 119 -8.18 -1.37 -15.53
N TYR A 120 -7.22 -2.10 -16.09
CA TYR A 120 -6.71 -3.34 -15.50
C TYR A 120 -6.15 -3.09 -14.09
N GLY A 121 -5.34 -2.04 -13.92
CA GLY A 121 -4.71 -1.70 -12.66
C GLY A 121 -5.71 -1.33 -11.57
N THR A 122 -6.73 -0.51 -11.88
CA THR A 122 -7.79 -0.16 -10.94
C THR A 122 -8.66 -1.38 -10.61
N TRP A 123 -8.96 -2.23 -11.59
CA TRP A 123 -9.66 -3.49 -11.31
C TRP A 123 -8.86 -4.38 -10.35
N GLN A 124 -7.57 -4.59 -10.61
CA GLN A 124 -6.68 -5.35 -9.73
C GLN A 124 -6.57 -4.75 -8.31
N ALA A 125 -6.60 -3.43 -8.19
CA ALA A 125 -6.61 -2.74 -6.90
C ALA A 125 -7.87 -3.01 -6.06
N MET A 126 -8.97 -3.42 -6.68
CA MET A 126 -10.27 -3.63 -6.04
C MET A 126 -10.65 -5.10 -5.87
N VAL A 127 -9.91 -6.03 -6.49
CA VAL A 127 -10.11 -7.47 -6.30
C VAL A 127 -9.65 -7.86 -4.90
N VAL A 128 -10.39 -8.75 -4.25
CA VAL A 128 -9.96 -9.30 -2.96
C VAL A 128 -8.67 -10.11 -3.17
N PRO A 129 -7.60 -9.83 -2.41
CA PRO A 129 -6.31 -10.50 -2.54
C PRO A 129 -6.39 -12.02 -2.37
N GLN A 130 -5.46 -12.70 -3.02
CA GLN A 130 -5.20 -14.12 -2.77
C GLN A 130 -4.33 -14.28 -1.53
N VAL A 131 -4.39 -15.46 -0.91
CA VAL A 131 -3.51 -15.80 0.19
C VAL A 131 -2.12 -16.13 -0.34
N ARG A 132 -1.10 -15.47 0.19
CA ARG A 132 0.30 -15.75 -0.06
C ARG A 132 0.87 -16.48 1.15
N GLN A 133 1.42 -17.68 0.93
CA GLN A 133 2.08 -18.43 1.99
C GLN A 133 3.59 -18.18 1.94
N VAL A 134 4.19 -17.90 3.10
CA VAL A 134 5.63 -17.64 3.24
C VAL A 134 6.12 -18.41 4.46
N GLU A 135 7.23 -19.09 4.33
CA GLU A 135 7.92 -19.69 5.46
C GLU A 135 9.09 -18.78 5.86
N ILE A 136 9.19 -18.47 7.15
CA ILE A 136 10.24 -17.59 7.68
C ILE A 136 11.01 -18.35 8.75
N ALA A 137 12.30 -18.52 8.49
CA ALA A 137 13.25 -19.12 9.40
C ALA A 137 13.68 -18.11 10.48
N ILE A 138 13.55 -18.48 11.76
CA ILE A 138 14.02 -17.74 12.93
C ILE A 138 15.05 -18.60 13.65
N ALA A 139 16.24 -18.05 13.93
CA ALA A 139 17.37 -18.78 14.51
C ALA A 139 17.00 -19.47 15.83
N ASP A 140 16.60 -18.70 16.83
CA ASP A 140 16.32 -19.20 18.18
C ASP A 140 14.83 -19.53 18.39
N LEU A 141 14.14 -20.04 17.36
CA LEU A 141 12.71 -20.36 17.49
C LEU A 141 12.50 -21.55 18.45
N PRO A 142 11.76 -21.39 19.57
CA PRO A 142 11.49 -22.49 20.48
C PRO A 142 10.71 -23.61 19.77
N PRO A 143 10.95 -24.90 20.10
CA PRO A 143 10.30 -26.01 19.41
C PRO A 143 8.77 -25.93 19.44
N ALA A 144 8.20 -25.34 20.50
CA ALA A 144 6.76 -25.17 20.68
C ALA A 144 6.10 -24.22 19.67
N PHE A 145 6.90 -23.42 18.95
CA PHE A 145 6.45 -22.51 17.90
C PHE A 145 6.87 -22.96 16.49
N GLU A 146 7.46 -24.14 16.33
CA GLU A 146 7.73 -24.72 15.01
C GLU A 146 6.40 -24.95 14.27
N GLY A 147 6.27 -24.35 13.08
CA GLY A 147 5.04 -24.40 12.30
C GLY A 147 3.95 -23.43 12.78
N TYR A 148 4.23 -22.53 13.73
CA TYR A 148 3.29 -21.51 14.19
C TYR A 148 2.87 -20.59 13.05
N ARG A 149 1.57 -20.34 12.93
CA ARG A 149 0.95 -19.69 11.77
C ARG A 149 0.46 -18.28 12.12
N LEU A 150 1.19 -17.30 11.62
CA LEU A 150 0.87 -15.88 11.76
C LEU A 150 0.24 -15.36 10.46
N LEU A 151 -0.97 -14.82 10.52
CA LEU A 151 -1.57 -14.17 9.36
C LEU A 151 -1.44 -12.65 9.47
N GLN A 152 -0.72 -12.05 8.52
CA GLN A 152 -0.56 -10.62 8.41
C GLN A 152 -1.61 -10.04 7.45
N LEU A 153 -2.38 -9.09 7.96
CA LEU A 153 -3.14 -8.12 7.17
C LEU A 153 -2.45 -6.76 7.29
N THR A 154 -2.51 -5.95 6.24
CA THR A 154 -1.98 -4.58 6.28
C THR A 154 -2.57 -3.79 5.15
N ASP A 155 -2.63 -2.46 5.29
CA ASP A 155 -3.02 -1.56 4.21
C ASP A 155 -4.38 -1.96 3.62
N ILE A 156 -5.34 -2.28 4.50
CA ILE A 156 -6.70 -2.66 4.12
C ILE A 156 -7.41 -1.46 3.47
N HIS A 157 -7.14 -0.24 3.96
CA HIS A 157 -7.72 1.00 3.45
C HIS A 157 -9.24 0.93 3.26
N THR A 158 -9.93 0.46 4.30
CA THR A 158 -11.40 0.42 4.33
C THR A 158 -11.94 1.82 4.03
N SER A 159 -12.69 1.95 2.95
CA SER A 159 -12.99 3.23 2.30
C SER A 159 -14.26 3.14 1.46
N ARG A 160 -14.67 4.26 0.84
CA ARG A 160 -15.73 4.26 -0.19
C ARG A 160 -15.38 3.40 -1.42
N LEU A 161 -14.11 3.06 -1.61
CA LEU A 161 -13.67 2.15 -2.68
C LEU A 161 -13.71 0.68 -2.23
N LEU A 162 -13.20 0.42 -1.02
CA LEU A 162 -13.10 -0.90 -0.38
C LEU A 162 -14.08 -0.97 0.80
N THR A 163 -15.32 -1.31 0.50
CA THR A 163 -16.49 -1.24 1.40
C THR A 163 -16.66 -2.52 2.25
N GLY A 164 -17.62 -2.52 3.18
CA GLY A 164 -17.89 -3.65 4.08
C GLY A 164 -17.97 -5.03 3.43
N ASP A 165 -18.64 -5.18 2.28
CA ASP A 165 -18.70 -6.48 1.58
C ASP A 165 -17.32 -6.99 1.13
N TRP A 166 -16.44 -6.08 0.72
CA TRP A 166 -15.07 -6.42 0.35
C TRP A 166 -14.25 -6.80 1.60
N VAL A 167 -14.41 -6.07 2.71
CA VAL A 167 -13.77 -6.37 3.98
C VAL A 167 -14.24 -7.73 4.52
N ALA A 168 -15.53 -8.04 4.43
CA ALA A 168 -16.08 -9.32 4.84
C ALA A 168 -15.45 -10.50 4.08
N GLU A 169 -15.22 -10.36 2.78
CA GLU A 169 -14.55 -11.40 1.98
C GLU A 169 -13.05 -11.52 2.32
N VAL A 170 -12.36 -10.42 2.65
CA VAL A 170 -10.98 -10.47 3.20
C VAL A 170 -10.95 -11.25 4.52
N VAL A 171 -11.87 -10.93 5.44
CA VAL A 171 -11.99 -11.60 6.74
C VAL A 171 -12.30 -13.09 6.56
N ALA A 172 -13.22 -13.44 5.65
CA ALA A 172 -13.54 -14.82 5.33
C ALA A 172 -12.31 -15.60 4.83
N ARG A 173 -11.52 -15.02 3.92
CA ARG A 173 -10.29 -15.64 3.42
C ARG A 173 -9.21 -15.77 4.48
N ALA A 174 -9.08 -14.77 5.35
CA ALA A 174 -8.14 -14.81 6.47
C ALA A 174 -8.50 -15.94 7.46
N ASN A 175 -9.75 -15.99 7.90
CA ASN A 175 -10.24 -17.03 8.80
C ASN A 175 -10.15 -18.44 8.20
N ALA A 176 -10.38 -18.58 6.89
CA ALA A 176 -10.24 -19.86 6.19
C ALA A 176 -8.82 -20.45 6.29
N GLN A 177 -7.80 -19.62 6.56
CA GLN A 177 -6.44 -20.11 6.78
C GLN A 177 -6.27 -20.77 8.16
N ARG A 178 -7.16 -20.53 9.13
CA ARG A 178 -7.02 -20.99 10.52
C ARG A 178 -5.63 -20.64 11.11
N PRO A 179 -5.27 -19.35 11.16
CA PRO A 179 -4.02 -18.92 11.79
C PRO A 179 -4.09 -19.09 13.32
N ASP A 180 -2.92 -19.19 13.95
CA ASP A 180 -2.78 -19.16 15.41
C ASP A 180 -2.94 -17.72 15.93
N LEU A 181 -2.37 -16.75 15.19
CA LEU A 181 -2.42 -15.32 15.49
C LEU A 181 -2.67 -14.50 14.22
N ILE A 182 -3.50 -13.47 14.32
CA ILE A 182 -3.66 -12.46 13.27
C ILE A 182 -2.99 -11.17 13.72
N VAL A 183 -2.16 -10.60 12.85
CA VAL A 183 -1.54 -9.28 13.06
C VAL A 183 -1.95 -8.32 11.96
N ILE A 184 -2.23 -7.07 12.33
CA ILE A 184 -2.59 -6.00 11.41
C ILE A 184 -1.55 -4.89 11.49
N THR A 185 -0.70 -4.76 10.47
CA THR A 185 0.47 -3.88 10.51
C THR A 185 0.20 -2.47 10.01
N GLY A 186 -0.99 -1.90 10.29
CA GLY A 186 -1.34 -0.51 10.00
C GLY A 186 -2.19 -0.28 8.74
N ASP A 187 -2.65 0.97 8.59
CA ASP A 187 -3.47 1.48 7.48
C ASP A 187 -4.74 0.65 7.22
N LEU A 188 -5.55 0.46 8.26
CA LEU A 188 -6.80 -0.31 8.19
C LEU A 188 -7.91 0.47 7.47
N VAL A 189 -7.90 1.81 7.59
CA VAL A 189 -9.07 2.66 7.31
C VAL A 189 -8.70 4.01 6.71
N ASP A 190 -9.56 4.50 5.81
CA ASP A 190 -9.49 5.86 5.28
C ASP A 190 -10.75 6.66 5.64
N GLY A 191 -10.59 7.65 6.52
CA GLY A 191 -11.65 8.59 6.90
C GLY A 191 -12.02 8.49 8.37
N SER A 192 -13.19 9.03 8.73
CA SER A 192 -13.65 9.04 10.12
C SER A 192 -14.33 7.73 10.53
N VAL A 193 -14.33 7.46 11.84
CA VAL A 193 -15.05 6.30 12.42
C VAL A 193 -16.53 6.33 12.01
N HIS A 194 -17.16 7.51 12.03
CA HIS A 194 -18.56 7.64 11.62
C HIS A 194 -18.79 7.23 10.16
N ALA A 195 -17.92 7.67 9.24
CA ALA A 195 -18.08 7.39 7.81
C ALA A 195 -17.83 5.91 7.45
N ARG A 196 -17.06 5.20 8.28
CA ARG A 196 -16.57 3.84 8.01
C ARG A 196 -17.11 2.78 8.97
N ARG A 197 -17.92 3.14 9.96
CA ARG A 197 -18.44 2.23 11.01
C ARG A 197 -18.99 0.92 10.45
N ASP A 198 -19.83 0.99 9.42
CA ASP A 198 -20.44 -0.21 8.85
C ASP A 198 -19.45 -1.01 7.98
N ASP A 199 -18.53 -0.31 7.32
CA ASP A 199 -17.51 -0.93 6.45
C ASP A 199 -16.49 -1.74 7.26
N VAL A 200 -16.14 -1.30 8.47
CA VAL A 200 -15.17 -1.99 9.34
C VAL A 200 -15.80 -3.08 10.20
N ARG A 201 -17.13 -3.13 10.31
CA ARG A 201 -17.83 -4.10 11.18
C ARG A 201 -17.41 -5.55 10.96
N PRO A 202 -17.18 -6.05 9.72
CA PRO A 202 -16.74 -7.43 9.51
C PRO A 202 -15.39 -7.76 10.15
N LEU A 203 -14.54 -6.78 10.46
CA LEU A 203 -13.26 -7.03 11.13
C LEU A 203 -13.43 -7.65 12.53
N ALA A 204 -14.57 -7.47 13.19
CA ALA A 204 -14.88 -8.13 14.45
C ALA A 204 -15.03 -9.66 14.33
N ASP A 205 -15.19 -10.16 13.09
CA ASP A 205 -15.31 -11.59 12.84
C ASP A 205 -13.94 -12.26 12.60
N LEU A 206 -12.82 -11.53 12.65
CA LEU A 206 -11.48 -12.12 12.61
C LEU A 206 -11.27 -13.03 13.82
N ARG A 207 -10.78 -14.25 13.58
CA ARG A 207 -10.61 -15.28 14.63
C ARG A 207 -9.26 -15.95 14.53
N ALA A 208 -8.51 -15.87 15.63
CA ALA A 208 -7.30 -16.63 15.88
C ALA A 208 -7.25 -17.02 17.37
N PRO A 209 -6.79 -18.22 17.74
CA PRO A 209 -6.65 -18.64 19.13
C PRO A 209 -5.87 -17.67 20.02
N ASP A 210 -4.80 -17.07 19.50
CA ASP A 210 -3.96 -16.10 20.22
C ASP A 210 -4.39 -14.65 20.00
N GLY A 211 -5.54 -14.44 19.36
CA GLY A 211 -6.18 -13.14 19.20
C GLY A 211 -5.84 -12.41 17.90
N VAL A 212 -6.22 -11.12 17.88
CA VAL A 212 -5.99 -10.20 16.76
C VAL A 212 -5.25 -9.00 17.30
N ILE A 213 -4.05 -8.76 16.81
CA ILE A 213 -3.19 -7.65 17.25
C ILE A 213 -3.11 -6.62 16.14
N ALA A 214 -3.17 -5.34 16.46
CA ALA A 214 -3.03 -4.27 15.49
C ALA A 214 -2.00 -3.23 15.95
N ILE A 215 -1.37 -2.56 14.98
CA ILE A 215 -0.65 -1.30 15.18
C ILE A 215 -1.24 -0.24 14.26
N THR A 216 -0.88 1.02 14.49
CA THR A 216 -1.25 2.12 13.60
C THR A 216 -0.35 2.19 12.38
N GLY A 217 -0.92 2.51 11.22
CA GLY A 217 -0.21 3.11 10.10
C GLY A 217 -0.35 4.63 10.13
N ASN A 218 -0.09 5.29 9.01
CA ASN A 218 -0.24 6.74 8.94
C ASN A 218 -1.69 7.20 8.72
N HIS A 219 -2.57 6.36 8.21
CA HIS A 219 -3.94 6.74 7.87
C HIS A 219 -4.87 6.88 9.07
N GLU A 220 -4.61 6.13 10.16
CA GLU A 220 -5.34 6.31 11.42
C GLU A 220 -5.17 7.74 11.96
N TYR A 221 -3.96 8.31 11.84
CA TYR A 221 -3.68 9.70 12.24
C TYR A 221 -4.37 10.73 11.36
N TYR A 222 -4.56 10.46 10.07
CA TYR A 222 -5.31 11.33 9.17
C TYR A 222 -6.82 11.31 9.47
N GLY A 223 -7.33 10.18 9.95
CA GLY A 223 -8.76 9.86 10.00
C GLY A 223 -9.49 10.10 11.32
N GLN A 224 -8.78 10.12 12.46
CA GLN A 224 -9.20 10.39 13.86
C GLN A 224 -8.57 9.36 14.80
N TYR A 225 -7.24 9.38 14.91
CA TYR A 225 -6.43 8.37 15.60
C TYR A 225 -7.05 7.80 16.88
N ARG A 226 -7.34 8.62 17.90
CA ARG A 226 -7.87 8.13 19.19
C ARG A 226 -9.21 7.39 19.04
N ALA A 227 -10.13 7.95 18.26
CA ALA A 227 -11.43 7.33 18.03
C ALA A 227 -11.30 6.01 17.27
N TRP A 228 -10.31 5.90 16.37
CA TRP A 228 -10.00 4.65 15.68
C TRP A 228 -9.42 3.60 16.61
N MET A 229 -8.53 3.97 17.53
CA MET A 229 -7.98 3.01 18.50
C MET A 229 -9.08 2.44 19.40
N ASP A 230 -9.97 3.29 19.90
CA ASP A 230 -11.15 2.87 20.68
C ASP A 230 -12.07 1.95 19.85
N ALA A 231 -12.27 2.28 18.57
CA ALA A 231 -13.10 1.47 17.67
C ALA A 231 -12.47 0.10 17.38
N PHE A 232 -11.15 0.02 17.16
CA PHE A 232 -10.47 -1.25 16.94
C PHE A 232 -10.48 -2.13 18.19
N ALA A 233 -10.29 -1.54 19.38
CA ALA A 233 -10.45 -2.25 20.64
C ALA A 233 -11.88 -2.79 20.80
N ALA A 234 -12.90 -2.00 20.46
CA ALA A 234 -14.29 -2.44 20.48
C ALA A 234 -14.63 -3.55 19.45
N LEU A 235 -13.83 -3.69 18.39
CA LEU A 235 -13.91 -4.79 17.43
C LEU A 235 -13.12 -6.03 17.88
N GLY A 236 -12.54 -6.03 19.09
CA GLY A 236 -11.84 -7.17 19.67
C GLY A 236 -10.34 -7.24 19.34
N MET A 237 -9.75 -6.15 18.84
CA MET A 237 -8.32 -6.08 18.56
C MET A 237 -7.53 -5.59 19.77
N THR A 238 -6.37 -6.19 20.01
CA THR A 238 -5.36 -5.63 20.93
C THR A 238 -4.47 -4.67 20.14
N VAL A 239 -4.60 -3.38 20.41
CA VAL A 239 -3.76 -2.36 19.76
C VAL A 239 -2.47 -2.18 20.54
N LEU A 240 -1.31 -2.35 19.88
CA LEU A 240 0.00 -2.13 20.46
C LEU A 240 0.56 -0.77 20.03
N GLU A 241 0.86 0.07 21.01
CA GLU A 241 1.37 1.42 20.78
C GLU A 241 2.66 1.63 21.57
N ASN A 242 3.80 1.34 20.92
CA ASN A 242 5.10 1.24 21.59
C ASN A 242 5.03 0.30 22.81
N ALA A 243 4.41 -0.86 22.60
CA ALA A 243 4.14 -1.86 23.62
C ALA A 243 4.33 -3.27 23.05
N HIS A 244 4.34 -4.26 23.93
CA HIS A 244 4.40 -5.66 23.53
C HIS A 244 3.41 -6.51 24.33
N LEU A 245 3.19 -7.74 23.85
CA LEU A 245 2.57 -8.80 24.60
C LEU A 245 3.33 -10.12 24.40
N ARG A 246 3.10 -11.06 25.32
CA ARG A 246 3.73 -12.38 25.33
C ARG A 246 2.72 -13.44 24.89
N ILE A 247 3.07 -14.22 23.87
CA ILE A 247 2.36 -15.46 23.52
C ILE A 247 3.10 -16.61 24.17
N ALA A 248 2.43 -17.38 25.03
CA ALA A 248 3.05 -18.49 25.77
C ALA A 248 2.59 -19.85 25.22
N ARG A 249 3.51 -20.82 25.24
CA ARG A 249 3.27 -22.23 24.97
C ARG A 249 4.11 -23.06 25.95
N GLY A 250 3.50 -23.44 27.07
CA GLY A 250 4.24 -24.05 28.19
C GLY A 250 5.31 -23.07 28.72
N ASP A 251 6.56 -23.52 28.79
CA ASP A 251 7.69 -22.71 29.23
C ASP A 251 8.28 -21.82 28.11
N ALA A 252 7.86 -22.02 26.85
CA ALA A 252 8.31 -21.22 25.72
C ALA A 252 7.44 -19.98 25.50
N ALA A 253 8.03 -18.93 24.91
CA ALA A 253 7.33 -17.71 24.58
C ALA A 253 7.76 -17.09 23.25
N LEU A 254 6.86 -16.30 22.66
CA LEU A 254 7.15 -15.30 21.64
C LEU A 254 6.74 -13.93 22.17
N THR A 255 7.56 -12.92 21.88
CA THR A 255 7.21 -11.52 22.15
C THR A 255 6.66 -10.90 20.86
N ILE A 256 5.43 -10.40 20.90
CA ILE A 256 4.85 -9.60 19.82
C ILE A 256 4.91 -8.14 20.24
N ALA A 257 5.75 -7.35 19.58
CA ALA A 257 5.91 -5.93 19.86
C ALA A 257 5.31 -5.08 18.73
N GLY A 258 4.83 -3.89 19.05
CA GLY A 258 4.29 -2.95 18.07
C GLY A 258 4.74 -1.52 18.36
N VAL A 259 5.08 -0.78 17.30
CA VAL A 259 5.42 0.64 17.38
C VAL A 259 4.40 1.51 16.63
N THR A 260 4.32 2.79 16.99
CA THR A 260 3.47 3.77 16.29
C THR A 260 4.09 4.23 14.96
N ASP A 261 3.35 4.98 14.13
CA ASP A 261 3.87 5.52 12.87
C ASP A 261 4.61 6.87 13.06
N PRO A 262 5.69 7.17 12.31
CA PRO A 262 6.40 8.46 12.41
C PRO A 262 5.53 9.70 12.22
N VAL A 263 4.38 9.60 11.54
CA VAL A 263 3.46 10.71 11.37
C VAL A 263 2.82 11.17 12.68
N ALA A 264 2.80 10.30 13.71
CA ALA A 264 2.26 10.59 15.04
C ALA A 264 2.77 11.91 15.62
N GLU A 265 4.05 12.22 15.41
CA GLU A 265 4.68 13.47 15.89
C GLU A 265 3.97 14.72 15.37
N ARG A 266 3.51 14.70 14.11
CA ARG A 266 2.78 15.84 13.50
C ARG A 266 1.43 16.09 14.15
N TYR A 267 0.90 15.09 14.86
CA TYR A 267 -0.37 15.13 15.57
C TYR A 267 -0.18 15.23 17.09
N GLY A 268 1.06 15.46 17.57
CA GLY A 268 1.37 15.53 18.99
C GLY A 268 1.20 14.20 19.73
N MET A 269 1.27 13.08 19.01
CA MET A 269 1.17 11.72 19.56
C MET A 269 2.56 11.07 19.65
N PRO A 270 2.73 10.01 20.47
CA PRO A 270 4.03 9.34 20.62
C PRO A 270 4.57 8.80 19.29
N LYS A 271 5.82 9.17 18.97
CA LYS A 271 6.56 8.64 17.82
C LYS A 271 6.93 7.15 18.01
N PRO A 272 7.29 6.41 16.94
CA PRO A 272 7.75 5.05 17.07
C PRO A 272 8.92 4.96 18.06
N ASP A 273 8.80 4.07 19.03
CA ASP A 273 9.81 3.84 20.06
C ASP A 273 9.94 2.34 20.36
N ALA A 274 10.85 1.69 19.64
CA ALA A 274 11.15 0.27 19.84
C ALA A 274 11.80 -0.02 21.20
N ALA A 275 12.47 0.96 21.83
CA ALA A 275 13.03 0.76 23.16
C ALA A 275 11.90 0.66 24.20
N ALA A 276 10.91 1.55 24.11
CA ALA A 276 9.72 1.49 24.95
C ALA A 276 8.91 0.21 24.67
N ALA A 277 8.73 -0.16 23.39
CA ALA A 277 7.99 -1.37 23.02
C ALA A 277 8.59 -2.65 23.61
N LEU A 278 9.92 -2.72 23.74
CA LEU A 278 10.64 -3.88 24.26
C LEU A 278 10.99 -3.78 25.75
N ALA A 279 10.61 -2.68 26.43
CA ALA A 279 10.92 -2.50 27.84
C ALA A 279 10.21 -3.57 28.69
N GLY A 280 10.99 -4.41 29.37
CA GLY A 280 10.47 -5.51 30.20
C GLY A 280 10.06 -6.77 29.42
N ALA A 281 10.32 -6.82 28.12
CA ALA A 281 10.15 -8.05 27.34
C ALA A 281 11.15 -9.12 27.82
N ASP A 282 10.75 -10.39 27.71
CA ASP A 282 11.60 -11.54 27.99
C ASP A 282 12.80 -11.54 27.02
N PRO A 283 14.05 -11.42 27.51
CA PRO A 283 15.22 -11.32 26.66
C PRO A 283 15.53 -12.62 25.91
N ASP A 284 15.01 -13.76 26.36
CA ASP A 284 15.25 -15.07 25.76
C ASP A 284 14.16 -15.47 24.76
N ALA A 285 13.05 -14.73 24.69
CA ALA A 285 11.95 -14.98 23.76
C ALA A 285 12.18 -14.24 22.43
N PRO A 286 12.09 -14.91 21.26
CA PRO A 286 12.19 -14.23 19.98
C PRO A 286 11.14 -13.13 19.83
N VAL A 287 11.58 -11.99 19.30
CA VAL A 287 10.73 -10.81 19.09
C VAL A 287 10.25 -10.76 17.65
N ILE A 288 8.93 -10.72 17.49
CA ILE A 288 8.25 -10.33 16.25
C ILE A 288 7.78 -8.89 16.40
N LEU A 289 8.40 -7.97 15.66
CA LEU A 289 8.08 -6.55 15.67
C LEU A 289 7.10 -6.21 14.54
N LEU A 290 5.99 -5.58 14.90
CA LEU A 290 5.07 -4.91 13.99
C LEU A 290 5.51 -3.45 13.87
N ASP A 291 5.96 -3.07 12.68
CA ASP A 291 6.26 -1.68 12.32
C ASP A 291 5.69 -1.44 10.93
N HIS A 292 4.75 -0.51 10.80
CA HIS A 292 4.06 -0.26 9.54
C HIS A 292 5.06 0.06 8.41
N ARG A 293 6.17 0.75 8.71
CA ARG A 293 7.17 1.15 7.71
C ARG A 293 8.45 0.32 7.82
N PRO A 294 9.03 -0.15 6.71
CA PRO A 294 10.24 -0.96 6.76
C PRO A 294 11.54 -0.14 6.94
N ARG A 295 11.45 1.19 7.00
CA ARG A 295 12.61 2.08 6.88
C ARG A 295 13.65 1.88 7.98
N GLU A 296 13.21 1.65 9.21
CA GLU A 296 14.08 1.53 10.38
C GLU A 296 14.53 0.08 10.66
N ALA A 297 14.29 -0.86 9.75
CA ALA A 297 14.54 -2.29 9.95
C ALA A 297 15.96 -2.64 10.41
N ARG A 298 16.99 -1.95 9.90
CA ARG A 298 18.38 -2.16 10.35
C ARG A 298 18.59 -1.76 11.82
N GLY A 299 17.92 -0.69 12.27
CA GLY A 299 17.96 -0.27 13.67
C GLY A 299 17.23 -1.24 14.59
N HIS A 300 16.16 -1.88 14.09
CA HIS A 300 15.43 -2.92 14.81
C HIS A 300 16.20 -4.23 14.89
N ALA A 301 16.87 -4.64 13.81
CA ALA A 301 17.78 -5.79 13.81
C ALA A 301 18.90 -5.63 14.85
N ALA A 302 19.50 -4.44 14.95
CA ALA A 302 20.52 -4.13 15.96
C ALA A 302 20.00 -4.19 17.42
N ARG A 303 18.69 -4.28 17.64
CA ARG A 303 18.05 -4.45 18.95
C ARG A 303 17.66 -5.90 19.25
N GLY A 304 18.06 -6.85 18.41
CA GLY A 304 17.75 -8.27 18.60
C GLY A 304 16.35 -8.68 18.16
N VAL A 305 15.68 -7.87 17.33
CA VAL A 305 14.41 -8.29 16.71
C VAL A 305 14.70 -9.48 15.78
N ALA A 306 13.92 -10.54 15.89
CA ALA A 306 14.07 -11.74 15.09
C ALA A 306 13.32 -11.65 13.76
N LEU A 307 12.11 -11.06 13.80
CA LEU A 307 11.26 -10.85 12.62
C LEU A 307 10.59 -9.49 12.70
N GLN A 308 10.63 -8.71 11.62
CA GLN A 308 9.82 -7.52 11.44
C GLN A 308 8.78 -7.72 10.33
N LEU A 309 7.55 -7.27 10.59
CA LEU A 309 6.46 -7.27 9.63
C LEU A 309 6.03 -5.84 9.33
N SER A 310 6.04 -5.49 8.04
CA SER A 310 5.72 -4.15 7.55
C SER A 310 4.77 -4.17 6.36
N GLY A 311 4.14 -3.02 6.13
CA GLY A 311 3.28 -2.72 4.99
C GLY A 311 3.73 -1.43 4.29
N HIS A 312 2.82 -0.46 4.13
CA HIS A 312 3.06 0.94 3.71
C HIS A 312 3.44 1.16 2.25
N THR A 313 4.23 0.27 1.66
CA THR A 313 4.85 0.49 0.35
C THR A 313 3.92 0.12 -0.82
N HIS A 314 2.91 -0.72 -0.54
CA HIS A 314 2.05 -1.40 -1.51
C HIS A 314 2.80 -2.12 -2.64
N GLY A 315 4.08 -2.48 -2.42
CA GLY A 315 4.96 -3.01 -3.46
C GLY A 315 5.30 -2.03 -4.58
N GLY A 316 5.04 -0.73 -4.40
CA GLY A 316 5.25 0.30 -5.41
C GLY A 316 4.11 0.47 -6.42
N HIS A 317 2.98 -0.23 -6.26
CA HIS A 317 1.76 -0.12 -7.09
C HIS A 317 1.90 -0.58 -8.56
N ILE A 318 3.01 -0.27 -9.23
CA ILE A 318 3.26 -0.60 -10.64
C ILE A 318 4.67 -1.19 -10.73
N ILE A 319 4.84 -2.27 -11.51
CA ILE A 319 6.14 -2.90 -11.74
C ILE A 319 7.22 -1.86 -12.11
N GLY A 320 8.36 -1.91 -11.41
CA GLY A 320 9.49 -1.00 -11.59
C GLY A 320 9.45 0.26 -10.72
N MET A 321 8.30 0.62 -10.12
CA MET A 321 8.22 1.74 -9.18
C MET A 321 8.87 1.45 -7.82
N ASP A 322 9.02 0.17 -7.48
CA ASP A 322 9.80 -0.28 -6.33
C ASP A 322 11.19 0.36 -6.31
N ARG A 323 11.87 0.42 -7.46
CA ARG A 323 13.20 1.04 -7.59
C ARG A 323 13.21 2.54 -7.33
N VAL A 324 12.10 3.21 -7.62
CA VAL A 324 11.95 4.66 -7.43
C VAL A 324 11.72 4.98 -5.96
N ILE A 325 10.96 4.15 -5.26
CA ILE A 325 10.58 4.38 -3.85
C ILE A 325 11.50 3.71 -2.84
N ALA A 326 12.34 2.76 -3.25
CA ALA A 326 13.19 1.97 -2.35
C ALA A 326 14.03 2.86 -1.41
N ARG A 327 14.68 3.91 -1.94
CA ARG A 327 15.50 4.81 -1.12
C ARG A 327 14.72 5.49 0.00
N ALA A 328 13.45 5.84 -0.23
CA ALA A 328 12.60 6.46 0.78
C ALA A 328 12.20 5.48 1.89
N ASN A 329 12.27 4.18 1.62
CA ASN A 329 11.87 3.07 2.50
C ASN A 329 13.07 2.25 3.01
N GLY A 330 14.27 2.85 3.12
CA GLY A 330 15.46 2.16 3.64
C GLY A 330 16.03 1.07 2.71
N GLY A 331 15.58 1.04 1.45
CA GLY A 331 15.93 0.01 0.46
C GLY A 331 14.93 -1.13 0.35
N PHE A 332 13.89 -1.14 1.18
CA PHE A 332 12.94 -2.25 1.29
C PHE A 332 11.57 -1.87 0.70
N VAL A 333 10.97 -2.75 -0.10
CA VAL A 333 9.69 -2.45 -0.77
C VAL A 333 8.72 -3.61 -0.78
N SER A 334 9.14 -4.83 -1.10
CA SER A 334 8.21 -5.95 -1.28
C SER A 334 8.92 -7.27 -1.02
N GLY A 335 8.30 -8.13 -0.22
CA GLY A 335 8.77 -9.49 0.04
C GLY A 335 9.70 -9.61 1.24
N LEU A 336 10.43 -10.73 1.27
CA LEU A 336 11.29 -11.15 2.38
C LEU A 336 12.72 -10.65 2.17
N TYR A 337 13.31 -10.09 3.22
CA TYR A 337 14.69 -9.59 3.25
C TYR A 337 15.41 -10.13 4.50
N PRO A 338 16.63 -10.68 4.36
CA PRO A 338 17.54 -10.83 5.49
C PRO A 338 18.15 -9.46 5.82
N VAL A 339 18.13 -9.08 7.10
CA VAL A 339 18.63 -7.79 7.60
C VAL A 339 19.42 -8.03 8.88
N ASP A 340 20.74 -8.15 8.77
CA ASP A 340 21.66 -8.22 9.92
C ASP A 340 21.26 -9.26 11.00
N GLY A 341 20.81 -10.46 10.57
CA GLY A 341 20.35 -11.55 11.44
C GLY A 341 18.83 -11.56 11.72
N MET A 342 18.13 -10.47 11.42
CA MET A 342 16.67 -10.37 11.45
C MET A 342 16.07 -10.72 10.09
N GLN A 343 14.87 -11.30 10.08
CA GLN A 343 14.05 -11.40 8.88
C GLN A 343 13.09 -10.20 8.79
N LEU A 344 13.02 -9.52 7.65
CA LEU A 344 12.04 -8.48 7.37
C LEU A 344 11.08 -8.95 6.28
N TYR A 345 9.79 -8.90 6.54
CA TYR A 345 8.77 -9.10 5.52
C TYR A 345 8.00 -7.80 5.25
N VAL A 346 8.04 -7.33 4.01
CA VAL A 346 7.27 -6.16 3.54
C VAL A 346 6.13 -6.63 2.66
N SER A 347 4.92 -6.55 3.19
CA SER A 347 3.72 -6.96 2.46
C SER A 347 3.30 -5.92 1.44
N ASN A 348 2.74 -6.38 0.33
CA ASN A 348 2.12 -5.49 -0.67
C ASN A 348 0.76 -4.93 -0.23
N GLY A 349 0.24 -5.36 0.93
CA GLY A 349 -1.05 -4.93 1.45
C GLY A 349 -2.22 -5.71 0.89
N ALA A 350 -3.27 -5.82 1.70
CA ALA A 350 -4.51 -6.50 1.32
C ALA A 350 -5.37 -5.61 0.42
N GLY A 351 -5.47 -4.33 0.77
CA GLY A 351 -6.21 -3.31 0.02
C GLY A 351 -5.29 -2.35 -0.71
N LEU A 352 -5.77 -1.13 -0.90
CA LEU A 352 -5.02 -0.05 -1.52
C LEU A 352 -5.65 1.29 -1.19
N TRP A 353 -4.81 2.30 -0.96
CA TRP A 353 -5.26 3.66 -0.76
C TRP A 353 -5.98 4.24 -2.02
N PRO A 354 -7.21 4.79 -1.90
CA PRO A 354 -7.97 5.34 -3.01
C PRO A 354 -7.30 6.53 -3.72
N GLY A 355 -6.37 7.22 -3.04
CA GLY A 355 -5.60 8.32 -3.62
C GLY A 355 -4.69 7.89 -4.77
N PHE A 356 -4.37 6.60 -4.90
CA PHE A 356 -3.64 6.07 -6.06
C PHE A 356 -4.12 4.65 -6.40
N ALA A 357 -5.40 4.54 -6.81
CA ALA A 357 -6.10 3.27 -6.99
C ALA A 357 -5.64 2.44 -8.23
N THR A 358 -4.41 1.91 -8.23
CA THR A 358 -3.89 1.02 -9.28
C THR A 358 -2.91 -0.04 -8.78
N ARG A 359 -2.99 -1.25 -9.35
CA ARG A 359 -2.02 -2.34 -9.21
C ARG A 359 -1.69 -2.95 -10.57
N ILE A 360 -0.48 -2.73 -11.10
CA ILE A 360 -0.04 -3.29 -12.39
C ILE A 360 1.22 -4.12 -12.17
N GLY A 361 1.07 -5.46 -12.17
CA GLY A 361 2.19 -6.39 -11.95
C GLY A 361 2.67 -6.48 -10.51
N VAL A 362 1.90 -5.94 -9.56
CA VAL A 362 2.19 -5.94 -8.11
C VAL A 362 0.93 -6.37 -7.35
N PRO A 363 0.67 -7.68 -7.22
CA PRO A 363 -0.56 -8.17 -6.60
C PRO A 363 -0.63 -7.81 -5.12
N SER A 364 -1.83 -7.49 -4.64
CA SER A 364 -2.15 -7.47 -3.21
C SER A 364 -2.13 -8.87 -2.62
N GLU A 365 -2.04 -8.97 -1.31
CA GLU A 365 -1.90 -10.25 -0.61
C GLU A 365 -2.54 -10.24 0.78
N ILE A 366 -2.99 -11.42 1.19
CA ILE A 366 -3.19 -11.80 2.59
C ILE A 366 -2.04 -12.74 2.92
N THR A 367 -1.14 -12.37 3.81
CA THR A 367 0.09 -13.15 4.00
C THR A 367 -0.06 -14.11 5.17
N LEU A 368 -0.01 -15.40 4.89
CA LEU A 368 0.13 -16.44 5.90
C LEU A 368 1.61 -16.78 6.05
N ILE A 369 2.16 -16.47 7.22
CA ILE A 369 3.54 -16.72 7.59
C ILE A 369 3.58 -17.96 8.48
N THR A 370 4.37 -18.95 8.09
CA THR A 370 4.68 -20.12 8.91
C THR A 370 6.08 -19.96 9.49
N LEU A 371 6.19 -19.93 10.81
CA LEU A 371 7.49 -19.85 11.49
C LEU A 371 8.20 -21.20 11.41
N ARG A 372 9.47 -21.15 11.04
CA ARG A 372 10.38 -22.29 11.00
C ARG A 372 11.59 -21.98 11.84
N ARG A 373 12.18 -22.99 12.48
CA ARG A 373 13.53 -22.88 13.01
C ARG A 373 14.52 -22.78 11.85
N ALA A 374 15.50 -21.87 11.96
CA ALA A 374 16.61 -21.85 11.00
C ALA A 374 17.46 -23.12 11.14
N ALA A 375 17.96 -23.65 10.02
CA ALA A 375 18.98 -24.68 10.08
C ALA A 375 20.31 -24.06 10.50
N ASP A 376 21.03 -24.74 11.39
CA ASP A 376 22.37 -24.36 11.86
C ASP A 376 23.41 -24.20 10.73
#